data_AF-A0A4Y2G5L3-F1
#
_entry.id   AF-A0A4Y2G5L3-F1
#
_cell.length_a   1.000
_cell.length_b   1.000
_cell.length_c   1.000
_cell.angle_alpha   90.00
_cell.angle_beta   90.00
_cell.angle_gamma   90.00
#
_symmetry.space_group_name_H-M   'P 1'
#
loop_
_entity.id
_entity.type
_entity.pdbx_description
1 polymer ?
#
loop_
_entity_poly.entity_id
_entity_poly.type
_entity_poly.pdbx_seq_one_letter_code
_entity_poly.pdbx_strand_id
1 'polypeptide(L)'
;MRRVRVLGDISSENFEKELLSLGEGKFPPKFASDLISISFDFCVSVPSLNELIRHVFPDISNKYKDCHWLCERVILAPGNENVNKINENIPKKLPGNSITYKSVDAEMDKEQAVYY
;
A
#
# COMPACT_ATOMS: atom_id res chain seq x y z
N MET A 1 -16.65 7.06 2.67
CA MET A 1 -15.91 5.97 2.00
C MET A 1 -15.51 6.46 0.61
N ARG A 2 -14.22 6.55 0.28
CA ARG A 2 -13.73 7.15 -0.98
C ARG A 2 -13.53 6.04 -2.02
N ARG A 3 -14.13 6.17 -3.21
CA ARG A 3 -14.05 5.17 -4.30
C ARG A 3 -12.62 5.07 -4.83
N VAL A 4 -12.08 3.86 -4.89
CA VAL A 4 -10.80 3.54 -5.54
C VAL A 4 -11.06 3.50 -7.05
N ARG A 5 -10.31 4.28 -7.85
CA ARG A 5 -10.39 4.17 -9.31
C ARG A 5 -9.55 2.98 -9.75
N VAL A 6 -10.19 1.98 -10.35
CA VAL A 6 -9.53 0.82 -10.94
C VAL A 6 -9.00 1.23 -12.31
N LEU A 7 -7.74 0.88 -12.62
CA LEU A 7 -7.20 1.03 -13.98
C LEU A 7 -7.77 -0.07 -14.86
N GLY A 8 -8.78 0.25 -15.69
CA GLY A 8 -9.34 -0.64 -16.71
C GLY A 8 -10.85 -0.47 -16.90
N ASP A 9 -11.36 -0.78 -18.10
CA ASP A 9 -12.78 -0.75 -18.51
C ASP A 9 -13.63 -1.84 -17.82
N ILE A 10 -13.51 -1.97 -16.50
CA ILE A 10 -14.39 -2.84 -15.71
C ILE A 10 -15.63 -2.00 -15.38
N SER A 11 -16.83 -2.51 -15.68
CA SER A 11 -18.04 -1.81 -15.25
C SER A 11 -18.00 -1.67 -13.72
N SER A 12 -18.11 -0.43 -13.22
CA SER A 12 -17.98 -0.12 -11.79
C SER A 12 -18.88 -0.99 -10.90
N GLU A 13 -20.02 -1.44 -11.43
CA GLU A 13 -20.98 -2.30 -10.73
C GLU A 13 -20.47 -3.73 -10.49
N ASN A 14 -19.73 -4.32 -11.43
CA ASN A 14 -19.20 -5.68 -11.26
C ASN A 14 -18.03 -5.67 -10.27
N PHE A 15 -17.15 -4.67 -10.37
CA PHE A 15 -16.06 -4.49 -9.42
C PHE A 15 -16.56 -4.31 -7.98
N GLU A 16 -17.60 -3.50 -7.76
CA GLU A 16 -18.17 -3.30 -6.41
C GLU A 16 -18.76 -4.60 -5.84
N LYS A 17 -19.47 -5.41 -6.64
CA LYS A 17 -20.05 -6.68 -6.20
C LYS A 17 -18.99 -7.73 -5.87
N GLU A 18 -17.94 -7.82 -6.68
CA GLU A 18 -16.80 -8.70 -6.42
C GLU A 18 -16.02 -8.22 -5.19
N LEU A 19 -15.76 -6.92 -5.05
CA LEU A 19 -15.08 -6.40 -3.86
C LEU A 19 -15.86 -6.66 -2.57
N LEU A 20 -17.18 -6.52 -2.61
CA LEU A 20 -18.05 -6.85 -1.46
C LEU A 20 -17.99 -8.34 -1.13
N SER A 21 -18.14 -9.20 -2.13
CA SER A 21 -18.10 -10.66 -1.94
C SER A 21 -16.75 -11.12 -1.38
N LEU A 22 -15.65 -10.46 -1.76
CA LEU A 22 -14.31 -10.69 -1.21
C LEU A 22 -14.24 -10.30 0.26
N GLY A 23 -14.74 -9.11 0.62
CA GLY A 23 -14.78 -8.63 2.00
C GLY A 23 -15.67 -9.46 2.93
N GLU A 24 -16.74 -10.06 2.39
CA GLU A 24 -17.63 -10.96 3.13
C GLU A 24 -17.12 -12.41 3.21
N GLY A 25 -15.99 -12.73 2.58
CA GLY A 25 -15.46 -14.10 2.54
C GLY A 25 -16.32 -15.08 1.73
N LYS A 26 -17.16 -14.57 0.81
CA LYS A 26 -18.05 -15.37 -0.05
C LYS A 26 -17.40 -15.76 -1.38
N PHE A 27 -16.12 -15.44 -1.58
CA PHE A 27 -15.38 -15.86 -2.77
C PHE A 27 -15.25 -17.38 -2.80
N PRO A 28 -15.53 -18.03 -3.94
CA PRO A 28 -15.45 -19.48 -4.03
C PRO A 28 -14.00 -19.93 -3.79
N PRO A 29 -13.76 -20.82 -2.81
CA PRO A 29 -12.44 -21.40 -2.62
C PRO A 29 -12.11 -22.27 -3.83
N LYS A 30 -10.82 -22.36 -4.19
CA LYS A 30 -10.38 -23.39 -5.13
C LYS A 30 -10.60 -24.75 -4.48
N PHE A 31 -11.39 -25.61 -5.12
CA PHE A 31 -11.57 -26.99 -4.72
C PHE A 31 -10.18 -27.62 -4.50
N ALA A 32 -9.86 -27.95 -3.24
CA ALA A 32 -8.59 -28.48 -2.72
C ALA A 32 -7.59 -27.51 -2.04
N SER A 33 -7.91 -26.23 -1.81
CA SER A 33 -7.04 -25.33 -1.00
C SER A 33 -7.82 -24.22 -0.31
N ASP A 34 -7.31 -23.71 0.82
CA ASP A 34 -7.81 -22.48 1.50
C ASP A 34 -7.53 -21.20 0.70
N LEU A 35 -7.22 -21.32 -0.60
CA LEU A 35 -6.90 -20.23 -1.50
C LEU A 35 -8.13 -19.84 -2.31
N ILE A 36 -8.39 -18.53 -2.36
CA ILE A 36 -9.39 -17.94 -3.25
C ILE A 36 -8.82 -17.79 -4.67
N SER A 37 -9.68 -17.97 -5.68
CA SER A 37 -9.34 -17.63 -7.06
C SER A 37 -9.87 -16.25 -7.39
N ILE A 38 -8.97 -15.31 -7.70
CA ILE A 38 -9.35 -13.97 -8.16
C ILE A 38 -9.30 -13.95 -9.69
N SER A 39 -10.35 -13.44 -10.34
CA SER A 39 -10.39 -13.28 -11.80
C SER A 39 -9.36 -12.25 -12.28
N PHE A 40 -8.77 -12.48 -13.45
CA PHE A 40 -7.89 -11.50 -14.10
C PHE A 40 -8.62 -10.19 -14.45
N ASP A 41 -9.93 -10.25 -14.61
CA ASP A 41 -10.76 -9.06 -14.84
C ASP A 41 -10.94 -8.21 -13.58
N PHE A 42 -10.74 -8.79 -12.39
CA PHE A 42 -10.89 -8.11 -11.11
C PHE A 42 -9.57 -7.56 -10.57
N CYS A 43 -8.45 -8.18 -10.91
CA CYS A 43 -7.13 -7.84 -10.39
C CYS A 43 -6.07 -7.86 -11.48
N VAL A 44 -5.29 -6.79 -11.55
CA VAL A 44 -4.09 -6.72 -12.39
C VAL A 44 -2.91 -7.30 -11.62
N SER A 45 -2.42 -8.45 -12.08
CA SER A 45 -1.16 -9.00 -11.58
C SER A 45 0.01 -8.18 -12.11
N VAL A 46 0.88 -7.73 -11.21
CA VAL A 46 2.11 -7.02 -11.54
C VAL A 46 3.33 -7.88 -11.20
N PRO A 47 4.36 -7.91 -12.05
CA PRO A 47 5.47 -8.87 -11.92
C PRO A 47 6.44 -8.52 -10.78
N SER A 48 6.38 -7.31 -10.23
CA SER A 48 7.26 -6.88 -9.14
C SER A 48 6.68 -5.72 -8.33
N LEU A 49 7.23 -5.53 -7.12
CA LEU A 49 6.94 -4.36 -6.29
C LEU A 49 7.28 -3.03 -6.99
N ASN A 50 8.35 -3.01 -7.80
CA ASN A 50 8.71 -1.81 -8.56
C ASN A 50 7.65 -1.45 -9.60
N GLU A 51 7.07 -2.45 -10.27
CA GLU A 51 5.98 -2.22 -11.22
C GLU A 51 4.69 -1.79 -10.51
N LEU A 52 4.40 -2.35 -9.33
CA LEU A 52 3.30 -1.87 -8.48
C LEU A 52 3.46 -0.39 -8.14
N ILE A 53 4.64 0.02 -7.66
CA ILE A 53 4.93 1.41 -7.30
C ILE A 53 4.80 2.33 -8.52
N ARG A 54 5.26 1.90 -9.70
CA ARG A 54 5.10 2.64 -10.95
C ARG A 54 3.64 2.82 -11.36
N HIS A 55 2.81 1.79 -11.15
CA HIS A 55 1.38 1.85 -11.44
C HIS A 55 0.64 2.83 -10.51
N VAL A 56 0.94 2.81 -9.21
CA VAL A 56 0.26 3.66 -8.23
C VAL A 56 0.79 5.09 -8.24
N PHE A 57 2.10 5.27 -8.38
CA PHE A 57 2.80 6.55 -8.38
C PHE A 57 3.53 6.80 -9.70
N PRO A 58 2.79 7.01 -10.81
CA PRO A 58 3.41 7.32 -12.09
C PRO A 58 4.17 8.64 -11.96
N ASP A 59 5.44 8.65 -12.34
CA ASP A 59 6.27 9.87 -12.33
C ASP A 59 6.48 10.52 -10.93
N ILE A 60 6.58 9.69 -9.89
CA ILE A 60 6.82 10.16 -8.51
C ILE A 60 8.04 11.06 -8.39
N SER A 61 9.07 10.86 -9.23
CA SER A 61 10.29 11.68 -9.25
C SER A 61 10.02 13.16 -9.52
N ASN A 62 8.98 13.49 -10.28
CA ASN A 62 8.61 14.87 -10.59
C ASN A 62 7.42 15.36 -9.73
N LYS A 63 6.56 14.45 -9.26
CA LYS A 63 5.33 14.77 -8.53
C LYS A 63 5.43 14.72 -7.01
N TYR A 64 6.59 14.36 -6.46
CA TYR A 64 6.78 14.18 -5.01
C TYR A 64 6.51 15.41 -4.12
N LYS A 65 6.41 16.62 -4.71
CA LYS A 65 6.06 17.85 -3.99
C LYS A 65 4.56 18.21 -4.09
N ASP A 66 3.81 17.51 -4.93
CA ASP A 66 2.40 17.75 -5.15
C ASP A 66 1.56 16.96 -4.12
N CYS A 67 1.20 17.64 -3.04
CA CYS A 67 0.42 17.04 -1.95
C CYS A 67 -0.94 16.53 -2.43
N HIS A 68 -1.63 17.27 -3.30
CA HIS A 68 -2.93 16.84 -3.82
C HIS A 68 -2.80 15.54 -4.61
N TRP A 69 -1.79 15.44 -5.47
CA TRP A 69 -1.51 14.23 -6.25
C TRP A 69 -1.15 13.03 -5.35
N LEU A 70 -0.35 13.24 -4.31
CA LEU A 70 0.04 12.20 -3.35
C LEU A 70 -1.15 11.71 -2.49
N CYS A 71 -2.00 12.62 -2.02
CA CYS A 71 -3.14 12.29 -1.14
C CYS A 71 -4.22 11.42 -1.79
N GLU A 72 -4.22 11.30 -3.12
CA GLU A 72 -5.15 10.45 -3.87
C GLU A 72 -4.65 9.02 -4.05
N ARG A 73 -3.44 8.69 -3.58
CA ARG A 73 -2.74 7.43 -3.87
C ARG A 73 -2.37 6.70 -2.59
N VAL A 74 -2.61 5.41 -2.57
CA VAL A 74 -2.28 4.54 -1.43
C VAL A 74 -1.92 3.14 -1.92
N ILE A 75 -0.92 2.53 -1.30
CA ILE A 75 -0.63 1.10 -1.43
C ILE A 75 -0.97 0.46 -0.09
N LEU A 76 -1.88 -0.49 -0.10
CA LEU A 76 -2.26 -1.27 1.08
C LEU A 76 -1.60 -2.64 0.99
N ALA A 77 -1.14 -3.15 2.13
CA ALA A 77 -0.58 -4.48 2.25
C ALA A 77 -1.16 -5.18 3.49
N PRO A 78 -1.32 -6.52 3.45
CA PRO A 78 -1.96 -7.26 4.53
C PRO A 78 -1.13 -7.34 5.82
N GLY A 79 0.17 -7.03 5.77
CA GLY A 79 1.06 -7.14 6.94
C GLY A 79 2.19 -6.12 6.93
N ASN A 80 2.66 -5.77 8.12
CA ASN A 80 3.65 -4.72 8.35
C ASN A 80 5.00 -5.00 7.68
N GLU A 81 5.40 -6.26 7.56
CA GLU A 81 6.63 -6.62 6.84
C GLU A 81 6.58 -6.14 5.37
N ASN A 82 5.43 -6.32 4.71
CA ASN A 82 5.23 -5.88 3.34
C ASN A 82 5.13 -4.34 3.27
N VAL A 83 4.48 -3.71 4.26
CA VAL A 83 4.44 -2.25 4.39
C VAL A 83 5.86 -1.66 4.52
N ASN A 84 6.72 -2.28 5.33
CA ASN A 84 8.11 -1.85 5.49
C ASN A 84 8.86 -1.96 4.16
N LYS A 85 8.75 -3.09 3.45
CA LYS A 85 9.35 -3.25 2.12
C LYS A 85 8.88 -2.18 1.13
N ILE A 86 7.58 -1.84 1.15
CA ILE A 86 7.02 -0.76 0.31
C ILE A 86 7.63 0.59 0.70
N ASN A 87 7.61 0.92 2.00
CA ASN A 87 8.08 2.20 2.54
C ASN A 87 9.59 2.40 2.38
N GLU A 88 10.39 1.34 2.28
CA GLU A 88 11.81 1.42 1.95
C GLU A 88 12.07 1.64 0.45
N ASN A 89 11.15 1.21 -0.43
CA ASN A 89 11.33 1.28 -1.88
C ASN A 89 10.85 2.61 -2.48
N ILE A 90 9.77 3.19 -1.95
CA ILE A 90 9.22 4.46 -2.46
C ILE A 90 10.23 5.62 -2.39
N PRO A 91 10.92 5.87 -1.25
CA PRO A 91 11.89 6.96 -1.15
C PRO A 91 13.05 6.83 -2.13
N LYS A 92 13.45 5.60 -2.50
CA LYS A 92 14.53 5.34 -3.47
C LYS A 92 14.17 5.81 -4.90
N LYS A 93 12.90 6.15 -5.15
CA LYS A 93 12.44 6.70 -6.43
C LYS A 93 12.45 8.23 -6.47
N LEU A 94 12.67 8.88 -5.33
CA LEU A 94 12.70 10.34 -5.22
C LEU A 94 14.07 10.88 -5.63
N PRO A 95 14.12 12.04 -6.29
CA PRO A 95 15.40 12.69 -6.58
C PRO A 95 16.03 13.24 -5.30
N GLY A 96 17.36 13.22 -5.25
CA GLY A 96 18.14 13.75 -4.14
C GLY A 96 18.63 12.69 -3.15
N ASN A 97 19.22 13.15 -2.05
CA ASN A 97 19.82 12.29 -1.04
C ASN A 97 18.78 11.92 0.02
N SER A 98 18.82 10.67 0.49
CA SER A 98 18.04 10.25 1.65
C SER A 98 18.65 10.78 2.95
N ILE A 99 17.80 11.22 3.87
CA ILE A 99 18.18 11.59 5.24
C ILE A 99 17.42 10.65 6.18
N THR A 100 18.17 9.92 7.01
CA THR A 100 17.59 9.04 8.04
C THR A 100 17.56 9.79 9.36
N TYR A 101 16.37 9.98 9.91
CA TYR A 101 16.18 10.51 11.26
C TYR A 101 16.03 9.33 12.22
N LYS A 102 16.86 9.28 13.26
CA LYS A 102 16.76 8.27 14.33
C LYS A 102 15.72 8.73 15.34
N SER A 103 14.89 7.81 15.84
CA SER A 103 14.06 8.08 17.02
C SER A 103 14.94 8.38 18.23
N VAL A 104 14.48 9.28 19.08
CA VAL A 104 15.04 9.43 20.43
C VAL A 104 14.23 8.51 21.33
N ASP A 105 14.67 7.25 21.43
CA ASP A 105 14.14 6.31 22.40
C ASP A 105 14.89 6.55 23.73
N ALA A 106 14.51 7.64 24.42
CA ALA A 106 14.95 7.85 25.78
C ALA A 106 14.10 6.97 26.70
N GLU A 107 14.58 5.78 27.02
CA GLU A 107 14.19 5.17 28.28
C GLU A 107 14.71 6.08 29.38
N MET A 108 13.80 6.83 30.02
CA MET A 108 14.12 7.47 31.28
C MET A 108 14.59 6.37 32.22
N ASP A 109 15.89 6.35 32.47
CA ASP A 109 16.43 5.62 33.58
C ASP A 109 15.65 6.06 34.81
N LYS A 110 14.95 5.13 35.47
CA LYS A 110 14.06 5.43 36.61
C LYS A 110 14.83 5.99 37.81
N GLU A 111 16.15 6.08 37.69
CA GLU A 111 17.09 6.56 38.68
C GLU A 111 17.44 8.06 38.53
N GLN A 112 16.95 8.74 37.49
CA GLN A 112 17.00 10.22 37.39
C GLN A 112 15.66 10.90 37.69
N ALA A 113 14.89 10.37 38.65
CA ALA A 113 13.96 11.20 39.41
C ALA A 113 14.78 12.11 40.36
N VAL A 114 15.45 13.12 39.79
CA VAL A 114 16.12 14.16 40.59
C VAL A 114 15.03 15.06 41.15
N TYR A 115 14.92 14.99 42.48
CA TYR A 115 14.19 15.87 43.38
C TYR A 115 14.02 17.31 42.86
N TYR A 116 12.77 17.77 42.81
CA TYR A 116 12.40 19.18 42.91
C TYR A 116 11.74 19.40 44.27
#